data_AF-Q7XE81-F1
#
_entry.id   AF-Q7XE81-F1
#
_cell.length_a   1.000
_cell.length_b   1.000
_cell.length_c   1.000
_cell.angle_alpha   90.00
_cell.angle_beta   90.00
_cell.angle_gamma   90.00
#
_symmetry.space_group_name_H-M   'P 1'
#
loop_
_entity.id
_entity.type
_entity.pdbx_description
1 polymer ?
#
loop_
_entity_poly.entity_id
_entity_poly.type
_entity_poly.pdbx_seq_one_letter_code
_entity_poly.pdbx_strand_id
1 'polypeptide(L)'
;MVNDVLSSIPVYLLMAINAPKWVIKGIDKIRRGFLWAGKASASGGACWVAWPRVCSPKEYGGLGFPDLERMGLALRSRWLWQQRTSPEKPWQGLSIPVSQKERNLVSLSLVCSVGDGNSVLFWEDCWLQGASIRLLAPAVWAAVPGRLRGKRTVSEALHDRRWIRDISLALGMQAILEYFKLWELLRSVQLSDKPDKLSWRWENSGQYSSHSAYRVLFLGRTQF
;
A
#
# COMPACT_ATOMS: atom_id res chain seq x y z
N MET A 1 27.86 -11.22 2.87
CA MET A 1 28.01 -11.10 4.35
C MET A 1 27.17 -9.98 4.98
N VAL A 2 27.31 -8.69 4.60
CA VAL A 2 26.53 -7.60 5.24
C VAL A 2 25.03 -7.64 4.92
N ASN A 3 24.67 -7.98 3.67
CA ASN A 3 23.28 -8.20 3.31
C ASN A 3 22.74 -9.50 3.93
N ASP A 4 23.53 -10.57 3.91
CA ASP A 4 23.05 -11.89 4.33
C ASP A 4 22.88 -12.02 5.86
N VAL A 5 23.71 -11.34 6.66
CA VAL A 5 23.70 -11.46 8.13
C VAL A 5 23.18 -10.18 8.81
N LEU A 6 23.78 -9.02 8.53
CA LEU A 6 23.43 -7.79 9.25
C LEU A 6 22.13 -7.14 8.77
N SER A 7 21.70 -7.44 7.55
CA SER A 7 20.42 -6.93 7.03
C SER A 7 19.26 -7.90 7.21
N SER A 8 19.51 -9.19 7.51
CA SER A 8 18.47 -10.20 7.76
C SER A 8 17.98 -10.20 9.21
N ILE A 9 18.85 -9.95 10.19
CA ILE A 9 18.47 -9.87 11.61
C ILE A 9 17.37 -8.82 11.86
N PRO A 10 17.45 -7.58 11.34
CA PRO A 10 16.40 -6.58 11.55
C PRO A 10 15.07 -6.90 10.85
N VAL A 11 15.07 -7.73 9.79
CA VAL A 11 13.87 -8.00 8.97
C VAL A 11 12.77 -8.64 9.81
N TYR A 12 13.11 -9.59 10.68
CA TYR A 12 12.14 -10.23 11.57
C TYR A 12 11.46 -9.23 12.50
N LEU A 13 12.23 -8.31 13.08
CA LEU A 13 11.70 -7.25 13.94
C LEU A 13 10.85 -6.26 13.13
N LEU A 14 11.35 -5.81 11.98
CA LEU A 14 10.65 -4.83 11.14
C LEU A 14 9.31 -5.32 10.59
N MET A 15 9.16 -6.65 10.42
CA MET A 15 7.90 -7.29 10.05
C MET A 15 6.83 -7.22 11.16
N ALA A 16 7.26 -7.20 12.43
CA ALA A 16 6.36 -7.17 13.59
C ALA A 16 6.12 -5.76 14.12
N ILE A 17 7.15 -4.90 14.10
CA ILE A 17 7.10 -3.58 14.72
C ILE A 17 7.46 -2.45 13.76
N ASN A 18 6.82 -1.29 13.96
CA ASN A 18 7.27 -0.04 13.35
C ASN A 18 8.44 0.52 14.17
N ALA A 19 9.67 0.11 13.81
CA ALA A 19 10.87 0.49 14.55
C ALA A 19 11.03 2.03 14.64
N PRO A 20 11.30 2.59 15.83
CA PRO A 20 11.59 4.01 15.98
C PRO A 20 12.76 4.46 15.10
N LYS A 21 12.69 5.69 14.59
CA LYS A 21 13.72 6.24 13.68
C LYS A 21 15.13 6.19 14.27
N TRP A 22 15.27 6.35 15.60
CA TRP A 22 16.58 6.28 16.26
C TRP A 22 17.17 4.86 16.23
N VAL A 23 16.34 3.81 16.31
CA VAL A 23 16.78 2.41 16.19
C VAL A 23 17.31 2.17 14.77
N ILE A 24 16.55 2.58 13.75
CA ILE A 24 16.95 2.47 12.35
C ILE A 24 18.29 3.19 12.11
N LYS A 25 18.42 4.43 12.62
CA LYS A 25 19.67 5.20 12.54
C LYS A 25 20.85 4.50 13.23
N GLY A 26 20.60 3.85 14.37
CA GLY A 26 21.61 3.07 15.09
C GLY A 26 22.10 1.87 14.28
N ILE A 27 21.17 1.09 13.71
CA ILE A 27 21.49 -0.04 12.83
C ILE A 27 22.25 0.45 11.59
N ASP A 28 21.80 1.53 10.96
CA ASP A 28 22.46 2.11 9.79
C ASP A 28 23.85 2.70 10.12
N LYS A 29 24.10 3.14 11.35
CA LYS A 29 25.44 3.55 11.80
C LYS A 29 26.39 2.35 11.81
N ILE A 30 25.93 1.19 12.32
CA ILE A 30 26.72 -0.04 12.35
C ILE A 30 26.96 -0.57 10.93
N ARG A 31 25.91 -0.61 10.09
CA ARG A 31 26.02 -1.04 8.68
C ARG A 31 27.00 -0.18 7.88
N ARG A 32 26.97 1.14 8.09
CA ARG A 32 27.94 2.09 7.51
C ARG A 32 29.36 1.87 8.00
N GLY A 33 29.53 1.70 9.31
CA GLY A 33 30.82 1.42 9.92
C GLY A 33 31.47 0.19 9.32
N PHE A 34 30.68 -0.88 9.19
CA PHE A 34 31.16 -2.12 8.62
C PHE A 34 31.54 -1.95 7.15
N LEU A 35 30.67 -1.32 6.35
CA LEU A 35 30.89 -1.15 4.92
C LEU A 35 32.15 -0.32 4.59
N TRP A 36 32.37 0.78 5.29
CA TRP A 36 33.40 1.75 4.92
C TRP A 36 34.67 1.69 5.77
N ALA A 37 34.61 1.15 6.99
CA ALA A 37 35.73 1.16 7.93
C ALA A 37 36.05 -0.22 8.53
N GLY A 38 35.29 -1.27 8.20
CA GLY A 38 35.44 -2.60 8.81
C GLY A 38 35.21 -2.62 10.33
N LYS A 39 34.53 -1.61 10.90
CA LYS A 39 34.35 -1.39 12.34
C LYS A 39 32.89 -1.11 12.68
N ALA A 40 32.50 -1.11 13.95
CA ALA A 40 31.12 -0.82 14.36
C ALA A 40 30.66 0.63 14.09
N SER A 41 31.57 1.53 13.75
CA SER A 41 31.23 2.89 13.31
C SER A 41 32.28 3.44 12.35
N ALA A 42 31.88 4.35 11.46
CA ALA A 42 32.75 5.10 10.55
C ALA A 42 32.64 6.60 10.87
N SER A 43 33.77 7.32 10.79
CA SER A 43 33.78 8.78 10.77
C SER A 43 33.23 9.30 9.44
N GLY A 44 32.70 10.53 9.43
CA GLY A 44 32.07 11.10 8.24
C GLY A 44 32.98 11.11 7.00
N GLY A 45 34.28 11.34 7.18
CA GLY A 45 35.27 11.34 6.09
C GLY A 45 35.58 9.97 5.48
N ALA A 46 35.18 8.86 6.11
CA ALA A 46 35.35 7.52 5.55
C ALA A 46 34.20 7.12 4.61
N CYS A 47 33.07 7.84 4.62
CA CYS A 47 31.89 7.49 3.83
C CYS A 47 31.90 8.22 2.48
N TRP A 48 32.29 7.51 1.42
CA TRP A 48 32.39 8.08 0.06
C TRP A 48 31.04 8.33 -0.63
N VAL A 49 29.99 7.61 -0.20
CA VAL A 49 28.66 7.69 -0.80
C VAL A 49 27.61 7.94 0.26
N ALA A 50 26.67 8.86 -0.03
CA ALA A 50 25.54 9.14 0.85
C ALA A 50 24.70 7.88 1.11
N TRP A 51 24.39 7.62 2.38
CA TRP A 51 23.72 6.38 2.79
C TRP A 51 22.38 6.11 2.08
N PRO A 52 21.49 7.10 1.85
CA PRO A 52 20.27 6.86 1.09
C PRO A 52 20.51 6.39 -0.35
N ARG A 53 21.64 6.77 -0.97
CA ARG A 53 22.05 6.28 -2.29
C ARG A 53 22.56 4.85 -2.21
N VAL A 54 23.38 4.54 -1.20
CA VAL A 54 23.81 3.15 -0.89
C VAL A 54 22.60 2.22 -0.70
N CYS A 55 21.58 2.70 0.02
CA CYS A 55 20.36 1.97 0.33
C CYS A 55 19.32 1.92 -0.81
N SER A 56 19.65 2.46 -1.98
CA SER A 56 18.77 2.34 -3.14
C SER A 56 19.00 1.00 -3.85
N PRO A 57 17.97 0.43 -4.51
CA PRO A 57 18.16 -0.73 -5.37
C PRO A 57 19.21 -0.45 -6.46
N LYS A 58 19.89 -1.51 -6.93
CA LYS A 58 20.94 -1.40 -7.96
C LYS A 58 20.42 -0.77 -9.26
N GLU A 59 19.18 -1.06 -9.63
CA GLU A 59 18.47 -0.49 -10.77
C GLU A 59 18.34 1.05 -10.71
N TYR A 60 18.45 1.64 -9.52
CA TYR A 60 18.40 3.09 -9.30
C TYR A 60 19.76 3.66 -8.90
N GLY A 61 20.87 3.01 -9.30
CA GLY A 61 22.23 3.49 -9.06
C GLY A 61 22.72 3.37 -7.61
N GLY A 62 22.07 2.51 -6.80
CA GLY A 62 22.50 2.20 -5.44
C GLY A 62 23.32 0.92 -5.33
N LEU A 63 23.77 0.60 -4.11
CA LEU A 63 24.57 -0.62 -3.85
C LEU A 63 23.70 -1.84 -3.50
N GLY A 64 22.38 -1.68 -3.41
CA GLY A 64 21.45 -2.76 -3.10
C GLY A 64 21.38 -3.11 -1.61
N PHE A 65 21.78 -2.20 -0.72
CA PHE A 65 21.45 -2.33 0.70
C PHE A 65 19.97 -2.00 0.92
N PRO A 66 19.21 -2.76 1.71
CA PRO A 66 17.83 -2.38 1.98
C PRO A 66 17.77 -1.14 2.89
N ASP A 67 17.07 -0.11 2.43
CA ASP A 67 16.48 0.95 3.26
C ASP A 67 15.50 0.32 4.26
N LEU A 68 15.84 0.38 5.56
CA LEU A 68 15.10 -0.33 6.62
C LEU A 68 13.72 0.29 6.89
N GLU A 69 13.52 1.58 6.66
CA GLU A 69 12.20 2.22 6.83
C GLU A 69 11.24 1.72 5.75
N ARG A 70 11.70 1.75 4.49
CA ARG A 70 10.92 1.26 3.34
C ARG A 70 10.72 -0.25 3.41
N MET A 71 11.74 -1.00 3.80
CA MET A 71 11.65 -2.45 3.96
C MET A 71 10.65 -2.81 5.05
N GLY A 72 10.69 -2.13 6.20
CA GLY A 72 9.71 -2.35 7.27
C GLY A 72 8.27 -2.08 6.83
N LEU A 73 8.04 -1.01 6.07
CA LEU A 73 6.73 -0.71 5.47
C LEU A 73 6.28 -1.86 4.56
N ALA A 74 7.14 -2.30 3.64
CA ALA A 74 6.86 -3.41 2.72
C ALA A 74 6.76 -4.79 3.39
N LEU A 75 7.28 -4.98 4.59
CA LEU A 75 7.07 -6.20 5.36
C LEU A 75 5.71 -6.15 6.06
N ARG A 76 5.39 -5.02 6.71
CA ARG A 76 4.14 -4.87 7.47
C ARG A 76 2.90 -4.77 6.59
N SER A 77 3.01 -4.24 5.36
CA SER A 77 1.91 -4.25 4.39
C SER A 77 1.41 -5.67 4.04
N ARG A 78 2.21 -6.72 4.28
CA ARG A 78 1.79 -8.12 4.14
C ARG A 78 0.59 -8.46 5.03
N TRP A 79 0.56 -7.92 6.24
CA TRP A 79 -0.52 -8.17 7.19
C TRP A 79 -1.85 -7.61 6.71
N LEU A 80 -1.83 -6.40 6.15
CA LEU A 80 -3.01 -5.76 5.55
C LEU A 80 -3.52 -6.54 4.34
N TRP A 81 -2.63 -7.06 3.51
CA TRP A 81 -3.00 -7.95 2.41
C TRP A 81 -3.71 -9.21 2.93
N GLN A 82 -3.09 -9.92 3.88
CA GLN A 82 -3.65 -11.15 4.45
C GLN A 82 -4.98 -10.92 5.18
N GLN A 83 -5.16 -9.76 5.82
CA GLN A 83 -6.43 -9.38 6.43
C GLN A 83 -7.58 -9.41 5.41
N ARG A 84 -7.33 -9.05 4.15
CA ARG A 84 -8.36 -9.02 3.11
C ARG A 84 -8.47 -10.32 2.33
N THR A 85 -7.36 -11.03 2.10
CA THR A 85 -7.34 -12.22 1.24
C THR A 85 -7.54 -13.52 1.98
N SER A 86 -7.41 -13.54 3.30
CA SER A 86 -7.43 -14.77 4.10
C SER A 86 -8.34 -14.62 5.33
N PRO A 87 -9.66 -14.41 5.14
CA PRO A 87 -10.63 -14.19 6.22
C PRO A 87 -10.78 -15.40 7.17
N GLU A 88 -10.32 -16.57 6.77
CA GLU A 88 -10.36 -17.80 7.56
C GLU A 88 -9.27 -17.91 8.63
N LYS A 89 -8.29 -17.01 8.64
CA LYS A 89 -7.15 -17.11 9.56
C LYS A 89 -7.54 -16.76 10.99
N PRO A 90 -7.03 -17.49 12.01
CA PRO A 90 -7.40 -17.25 13.42
C PRO A 90 -7.05 -15.85 13.96
N TRP A 91 -6.07 -15.18 13.36
CA TRP A 91 -5.65 -13.83 13.76
C TRP A 91 -6.49 -12.71 13.11
N GLN A 92 -7.55 -13.07 12.38
CA GLN A 92 -8.50 -12.09 11.86
C GLN A 92 -9.20 -11.36 13.01
N GLY A 93 -9.34 -10.05 12.87
CA GLY A 93 -9.87 -9.17 13.91
C GLY A 93 -8.86 -8.68 14.95
N LEU A 94 -7.62 -9.19 14.97
CA LEU A 94 -6.57 -8.61 15.79
C LEU A 94 -6.17 -7.22 15.27
N SER A 95 -5.98 -6.28 16.19
CA SER A 95 -5.48 -4.94 15.85
C SER A 95 -4.00 -5.02 15.50
N ILE A 96 -3.69 -5.01 14.20
CA ILE A 96 -2.32 -5.01 13.71
C ILE A 96 -1.83 -3.56 13.68
N PRO A 97 -0.71 -3.22 14.36
CA PRO A 97 -0.18 -1.86 14.39
C PRO A 97 0.40 -1.48 13.04
N VAL A 98 -0.45 -0.93 12.16
CA VAL A 98 -0.08 -0.46 10.83
C VAL A 98 -0.29 1.04 10.74
N SER A 99 0.70 1.75 10.19
CA SER A 99 0.61 3.20 10.01
C SER A 99 -0.23 3.54 8.77
N GLN A 100 -0.54 4.82 8.60
CA GLN A 100 -1.24 5.30 7.41
C GLN A 100 -0.44 5.03 6.12
N LYS A 101 0.90 4.98 6.20
CA LYS A 101 1.74 4.70 5.03
C LYS A 101 1.51 3.30 4.48
N GLU A 102 1.44 2.28 5.34
CA GLU A 102 1.13 0.90 4.93
C GLU A 102 -0.28 0.80 4.35
N ARG A 103 -1.26 1.47 4.96
CA ARG A 103 -2.65 1.51 4.48
C ARG A 103 -2.73 2.09 3.07
N ASN A 104 -2.07 3.23 2.85
CA ASN A 104 -2.03 3.90 1.55
C ASN A 104 -1.31 3.04 0.50
N LEU A 105 -0.20 2.38 0.87
CA LEU A 105 0.50 1.50 -0.06
C LEU A 105 -0.43 0.36 -0.52
N VAL A 106 -1.09 -0.30 0.42
CA VAL A 106 -1.97 -1.44 0.08
C VAL A 106 -3.18 -0.99 -0.71
N SER A 107 -3.85 0.12 -0.35
CA SER A 107 -5.02 0.59 -1.09
C SER A 107 -4.71 0.98 -2.54
N LEU A 108 -3.53 1.55 -2.81
CA LEU A 108 -3.09 1.90 -4.17
C LEU A 108 -2.58 0.71 -4.99
N SER A 109 -2.18 -0.37 -4.30
CA SER A 109 -1.56 -1.55 -4.90
C SER A 109 -2.53 -2.71 -5.10
N LEU A 110 -3.70 -2.64 -4.47
CA LEU A 110 -4.72 -3.68 -4.50
C LEU A 110 -5.73 -3.36 -5.60
N VAL A 111 -5.93 -4.32 -6.49
CA VAL A 111 -6.90 -4.27 -7.58
C VAL A 111 -7.96 -5.34 -7.33
N CYS A 112 -9.22 -4.90 -7.31
CA CYS A 112 -10.37 -5.76 -7.08
C CYS A 112 -11.06 -6.06 -8.40
N SER A 113 -11.24 -7.34 -8.72
CA SER A 113 -12.21 -7.76 -9.72
C SER A 113 -13.52 -8.09 -9.01
N VAL A 114 -14.56 -7.31 -9.28
CA VAL A 114 -15.86 -7.48 -8.64
C VAL A 114 -16.55 -8.73 -9.16
N GLY A 115 -16.97 -9.58 -8.23
CA GLY A 115 -17.86 -10.71 -8.45
C GLY A 115 -19.21 -10.41 -7.80
N ASP A 116 -19.38 -10.87 -6.57
CA ASP A 116 -20.58 -10.68 -5.74
C ASP A 116 -20.61 -9.30 -5.06
N GLY A 117 -19.47 -8.61 -4.98
CA GLY A 117 -19.34 -7.25 -4.47
C GLY A 117 -19.39 -7.14 -2.95
N ASN A 118 -19.33 -8.25 -2.21
CA ASN A 118 -19.49 -8.26 -0.75
C ASN A 118 -18.20 -7.92 0.01
N SER A 119 -17.03 -8.08 -0.61
CA SER A 119 -15.73 -7.86 0.03
C SER A 119 -14.98 -6.61 -0.46
N VAL A 120 -15.46 -6.04 -1.57
CA VAL A 120 -14.89 -4.84 -2.20
C VAL A 120 -15.57 -3.59 -1.68
N LEU A 121 -14.78 -2.63 -1.22
CA LEU A 121 -15.26 -1.34 -0.73
C LEU A 121 -15.51 -0.39 -1.91
N PHE A 122 -16.75 0.07 -2.03
CA PHE A 122 -17.22 0.85 -3.17
C PHE A 122 -16.40 2.15 -3.36
N TRP A 123 -16.13 2.89 -2.29
CA TRP A 123 -15.50 4.22 -2.39
C TRP A 123 -13.96 4.20 -2.39
N GLU A 124 -13.34 3.20 -1.75
CA GLU A 124 -11.89 3.19 -1.49
C GLU A 124 -11.11 2.24 -2.40
N ASP A 125 -11.69 1.11 -2.82
CA ASP A 125 -10.94 0.08 -3.55
C ASP A 125 -10.81 0.36 -5.05
N CYS A 126 -9.75 -0.16 -5.67
CA CYS A 126 -9.54 -0.05 -7.11
C CYS A 126 -10.31 -1.15 -7.85
N TRP A 127 -11.60 -0.92 -8.09
CA TRP A 127 -12.50 -1.92 -8.68
C TRP A 127 -13.23 -1.45 -9.94
N LEU A 128 -13.27 -0.14 -10.20
CA LEU A 128 -13.98 0.43 -11.34
C LEU A 128 -12.95 0.86 -12.40
N GLN A 129 -12.93 0.17 -13.54
CA GLN A 129 -11.98 0.44 -14.64
C GLN A 129 -10.50 0.48 -14.20
N GLY A 130 -10.13 -0.35 -13.22
CA GLY A 130 -8.75 -0.40 -12.68
C GLY A 130 -8.37 0.76 -11.75
N ALA A 131 -9.33 1.60 -11.37
CA ALA A 131 -9.15 2.72 -10.44
C ALA A 131 -10.21 2.68 -9.32
N SER A 132 -9.96 3.45 -8.26
CA SER A 132 -10.96 3.68 -7.21
C SER A 132 -11.82 4.88 -7.53
N ILE A 133 -13.04 4.91 -7.00
CA ILE A 133 -13.94 6.06 -7.19
C ILE A 133 -13.31 7.33 -6.62
N ARG A 134 -12.54 7.22 -5.53
CA ARG A 134 -11.72 8.32 -4.99
C ARG A 134 -10.82 8.99 -6.05
N LEU A 135 -10.27 8.22 -6.99
CA LEU A 135 -9.44 8.74 -8.08
C LEU A 135 -10.26 9.20 -9.29
N LEU A 136 -11.36 8.50 -9.61
CA LEU A 136 -12.21 8.80 -10.76
C LEU A 136 -13.10 10.03 -10.56
N ALA A 137 -13.55 10.25 -9.33
CA ALA A 137 -14.52 11.26 -8.91
C ALA A 137 -14.17 11.82 -7.51
N PRO A 138 -13.06 12.58 -7.39
CA PRO A 138 -12.55 13.07 -6.10
C PRO A 138 -13.51 14.05 -5.40
N ALA A 139 -14.24 14.89 -6.14
CA ALA A 139 -15.21 15.83 -5.57
C ALA A 139 -16.46 15.10 -5.05
N VAL A 140 -16.92 14.06 -5.74
CA VAL A 140 -17.99 13.18 -5.23
C VAL A 140 -17.54 12.45 -3.98
N TRP A 141 -16.34 11.85 -4.01
CA TRP A 141 -15.78 11.16 -2.84
C TRP A 141 -15.63 12.10 -1.64
N ALA A 142 -15.24 13.35 -1.86
CA ALA A 142 -15.15 14.37 -0.81
C ALA A 142 -16.50 14.68 -0.17
N ALA A 143 -17.61 14.59 -0.92
CA ALA A 143 -18.96 14.80 -0.44
C ALA A 143 -19.55 13.61 0.35
N VAL A 144 -18.90 12.44 0.35
CA VAL A 144 -19.35 11.26 1.11
C VAL A 144 -18.80 11.32 2.55
N PRO A 145 -19.60 11.06 3.61
CA PRO A 145 -19.09 10.98 4.98
C PRO A 145 -18.01 9.89 5.16
N GLY A 146 -16.92 10.20 5.88
CA GLY A 146 -15.81 9.26 6.09
C GLY A 146 -16.20 7.90 6.67
N ARG A 147 -17.24 7.85 7.51
CA ARG A 147 -17.78 6.61 8.08
C ARG A 147 -18.35 5.64 7.04
N LEU A 148 -18.79 6.14 5.89
CA LEU A 148 -19.35 5.35 4.79
C LEU A 148 -18.27 4.92 3.80
N ARG A 149 -17.27 5.77 3.56
CA ARG A 149 -16.17 5.51 2.61
C ARG A 149 -15.48 4.17 2.87
N GLY A 150 -15.16 3.89 4.14
CA GLY A 150 -14.46 2.67 4.56
C GLY A 150 -15.34 1.47 4.91
N LYS A 151 -16.66 1.55 4.69
CA LYS A 151 -17.61 0.47 5.07
C LYS A 151 -18.51 0.00 3.93
N ARG A 152 -18.92 0.91 3.04
CA ARG A 152 -19.85 0.60 1.96
C ARG A 152 -19.22 -0.42 1.01
N THR A 153 -19.86 -1.57 0.84
CA THR A 153 -19.45 -2.58 -0.15
C THR A 153 -20.05 -2.27 -1.53
N VAL A 154 -19.49 -2.86 -2.60
CA VAL A 154 -20.02 -2.68 -3.96
C VAL A 154 -21.43 -3.27 -4.08
N SER A 155 -21.66 -4.44 -3.49
CA SER A 155 -22.98 -5.09 -3.42
C SER A 155 -24.02 -4.16 -2.81
N GLU A 156 -23.75 -3.63 -1.61
CA GLU A 156 -24.66 -2.70 -0.92
C GLU A 156 -24.85 -1.38 -1.66
N ALA A 157 -23.81 -0.88 -2.31
CA ALA A 157 -23.83 0.37 -3.02
C ALA A 157 -24.72 0.32 -4.26
N LEU A 158 -24.59 -0.76 -5.04
CA LEU A 158 -25.33 -0.96 -6.28
C LEU A 158 -26.78 -1.38 -6.01
N HIS A 159 -27.03 -2.11 -4.92
CA HIS A 159 -28.39 -2.45 -4.49
C HIS A 159 -29.23 -1.19 -4.28
N ASP A 160 -30.35 -1.09 -5.00
CA ASP A 160 -31.25 0.07 -5.03
C ASP A 160 -30.55 1.42 -5.23
N ARG A 161 -29.37 1.41 -5.85
CA ARG A 161 -28.51 2.58 -6.06
C ARG A 161 -28.25 3.36 -4.77
N ARG A 162 -28.05 2.64 -3.66
CA ARG A 162 -27.83 3.20 -2.33
C ARG A 162 -26.64 4.15 -2.25
N TRP A 163 -25.63 3.97 -3.10
CA TRP A 163 -24.47 4.87 -3.19
C TRP A 163 -24.84 6.33 -3.42
N ILE A 164 -25.96 6.62 -4.09
CA ILE A 164 -26.43 8.00 -4.30
C ILE A 164 -26.76 8.67 -2.97
N ARG A 165 -27.35 7.90 -2.04
CA ARG A 165 -27.73 8.38 -0.70
C ARG A 165 -26.52 8.61 0.21
N ASP A 166 -25.37 8.04 -0.13
CA ASP A 166 -24.14 8.26 0.63
C ASP A 166 -23.56 9.67 0.35
N ILE A 167 -23.93 10.30 -0.75
CA ILE A 167 -23.43 11.60 -1.19
C ILE A 167 -24.21 12.72 -0.47
N SER A 168 -23.49 13.67 0.12
CA SER A 168 -24.11 14.86 0.72
C SER A 168 -24.79 15.73 -0.35
N LEU A 169 -25.92 16.34 -0.01
CA LEU A 169 -26.78 17.09 -0.94
C LEU A 169 -26.14 18.38 -1.47
N ALA A 170 -25.15 18.94 -0.78
CA ALA A 170 -24.46 20.16 -1.20
C ALA A 170 -23.32 19.86 -2.18
N LEU A 171 -23.64 19.70 -3.46
CA LEU A 171 -22.66 19.44 -4.53
C LEU A 171 -22.34 20.72 -5.32
N GLY A 172 -21.04 21.01 -5.46
CA GLY A 172 -20.56 21.99 -6.43
C GLY A 172 -20.62 21.45 -7.85
N MET A 173 -20.50 22.32 -8.86
CA MET A 173 -20.58 21.96 -10.29
C MET A 173 -19.65 20.80 -10.68
N GLN A 174 -18.41 20.80 -10.18
CA GLN A 174 -17.46 19.72 -10.44
C GLN A 174 -17.96 18.36 -9.92
N ALA A 175 -18.55 18.33 -8.73
CA ALA A 175 -19.07 17.10 -8.15
C ALA A 175 -20.31 16.59 -8.91
N ILE A 176 -21.10 17.49 -9.49
CA ILE A 176 -22.24 17.14 -10.35
C ILE A 176 -21.74 16.48 -11.66
N LEU A 177 -20.71 17.05 -12.30
CA LEU A 177 -20.11 16.46 -13.51
C LEU A 177 -19.51 15.08 -13.24
N GLU A 178 -18.77 14.95 -12.14
CA GLU A 178 -18.21 13.68 -11.69
C GLU A 178 -19.29 12.65 -11.34
N TYR A 179 -20.40 13.10 -10.75
CA TYR A 179 -21.56 12.25 -10.47
C TYR A 179 -22.14 11.65 -11.75
N PHE A 180 -22.36 12.46 -12.80
CA PHE A 180 -22.87 11.95 -14.08
C PHE A 180 -21.89 10.98 -14.75
N LYS A 181 -20.59 11.28 -14.71
CA LYS A 181 -19.56 10.36 -15.20
C LYS A 181 -19.61 9.04 -14.45
N LEU A 182 -19.67 9.09 -13.12
CA LEU A 182 -19.74 7.90 -12.27
C LEU A 182 -21.01 7.10 -12.54
N TRP A 183 -22.15 7.78 -12.70
CA TRP A 183 -23.42 7.15 -13.05
C TRP A 183 -23.31 6.31 -14.33
N GLU A 184 -22.79 6.88 -15.41
CA GLU A 184 -22.63 6.18 -16.68
C GLU A 184 -21.68 4.98 -16.56
N LEU A 185 -20.58 5.12 -15.83
CA LEU A 185 -19.67 4.00 -15.56
C LEU A 185 -20.37 2.86 -14.81
N LEU A 186 -21.14 3.19 -13.78
CA LEU A 186 -21.80 2.21 -12.92
C LEU A 186 -22.98 1.50 -13.60
N ARG A 187 -23.62 2.12 -14.60
CA ARG A 187 -24.72 1.48 -15.37
C ARG A 187 -24.29 0.17 -16.05
N SER A 188 -23.04 0.09 -16.45
CA SER A 188 -22.47 -1.10 -17.12
C SER A 188 -22.02 -2.20 -16.15
N VAL A 189 -21.98 -1.93 -14.84
CA VAL A 189 -21.51 -2.88 -13.85
C VAL A 189 -22.60 -3.90 -13.55
N GLN A 190 -22.29 -5.18 -13.72
CA GLN A 190 -23.15 -6.29 -13.35
C GLN A 190 -22.42 -7.17 -12.33
N LEU A 191 -23.10 -7.46 -11.22
CA LEU A 191 -22.61 -8.40 -10.21
C LEU A 191 -22.86 -9.83 -10.69
N SER A 192 -22.02 -10.76 -10.21
CA SER A 192 -22.14 -12.19 -10.47
C SER A 192 -22.17 -12.97 -9.16
N ASP A 193 -22.61 -14.22 -9.19
CA ASP A 193 -22.64 -15.09 -8.00
C ASP A 193 -21.23 -15.61 -7.59
N LYS A 194 -20.18 -15.25 -8.33
CA LYS A 194 -18.81 -15.65 -8.01
C LYS A 194 -18.23 -14.71 -6.96
N PRO A 195 -17.36 -15.20 -6.06
CA PRO A 195 -16.71 -14.33 -5.08
C PRO A 195 -15.81 -13.31 -5.76
N ASP A 196 -15.74 -12.12 -5.17
CA ASP A 196 -14.76 -11.10 -5.51
C ASP A 196 -13.31 -11.65 -5.54
N LYS A 197 -12.48 -11.10 -6.43
CA LYS A 197 -11.05 -11.46 -6.51
C LYS A 197 -10.17 -10.25 -6.24
N LEU A 198 -9.30 -10.39 -5.24
CA LEU A 198 -8.30 -9.39 -4.87
C LEU A 198 -6.96 -9.76 -5.51
N SER A 199 -6.32 -8.80 -6.17
CA SER A 199 -5.04 -8.99 -6.85
C SER A 199 -4.04 -7.89 -6.49
N TRP A 200 -2.77 -8.27 -6.37
CA TRP A 200 -1.67 -7.37 -6.16
C TRP A 200 -1.15 -6.86 -7.51
N ARG A 201 -1.25 -5.55 -7.75
CA ARG A 201 -0.94 -4.90 -9.04
C ARG A 201 0.47 -5.18 -9.57
N TRP A 202 1.41 -5.42 -8.67
CA TRP A 202 2.85 -5.37 -8.98
C TRP A 202 3.49 -6.73 -9.19
N GLU A 203 2.69 -7.81 -9.22
CA GLU A 203 3.17 -9.17 -9.40
C GLU A 203 2.25 -9.90 -10.38
N ASN A 204 2.82 -10.65 -11.34
CA ASN A 204 2.02 -11.36 -12.35
C ASN A 204 1.12 -12.44 -11.76
N SER A 205 1.49 -12.99 -10.59
CA SER A 205 0.68 -13.95 -9.85
C SER A 205 -0.57 -13.31 -9.22
N GLY A 206 -0.64 -11.98 -9.16
CA GLY A 206 -1.62 -11.25 -8.37
C GLY A 206 -1.47 -11.44 -6.86
N GLN A 207 -0.39 -12.08 -6.40
CA GLN A 207 -0.13 -12.31 -4.98
C GLN A 207 0.85 -11.29 -4.43
N TYR A 208 0.65 -10.93 -3.16
CA TYR A 208 1.54 -10.03 -2.47
C TYR A 208 2.94 -10.61 -2.31
N SER A 209 3.95 -9.81 -2.65
CA SER A 209 5.34 -10.07 -2.27
C SER A 209 5.93 -8.82 -1.60
N SER A 210 6.64 -9.00 -0.47
CA SER A 210 7.34 -7.88 0.19
C SER A 210 8.40 -7.28 -0.74
N HIS A 211 8.94 -8.06 -1.66
CA HIS A 211 9.86 -7.60 -2.70
C HIS A 211 9.21 -6.60 -3.66
N SER A 212 8.05 -6.93 -4.26
CA SER A 212 7.35 -6.01 -5.16
C SER A 212 6.84 -4.77 -4.41
N ALA A 213 6.30 -4.95 -3.20
CA ALA A 213 5.90 -3.85 -2.33
C ALA A 213 7.07 -2.89 -2.00
N TYR A 214 8.27 -3.44 -1.77
CA TYR A 214 9.46 -2.65 -1.54
C TYR A 214 9.88 -1.86 -2.79
N ARG A 215 9.87 -2.49 -3.97
CA ARG A 215 10.24 -1.83 -5.24
C ARG A 215 9.31 -0.66 -5.56
N VAL A 216 8.02 -0.79 -5.29
CA VAL A 216 7.00 0.25 -5.53
C VAL A 216 7.30 1.54 -4.75
N LEU A 217 7.92 1.45 -3.58
CA LEU A 217 8.32 2.62 -2.79
C LEU A 217 9.45 3.45 -3.44
N PHE A 218 10.05 2.96 -4.54
CA PHE A 218 11.04 3.66 -5.35
C PHE A 218 10.50 4.14 -6.69
N LEU A 219 9.23 3.84 -7.03
CA LEU A 219 8.61 4.37 -8.26
C LEU A 219 8.66 5.89 -8.28
N GLY A 220 9.00 6.46 -9.44
CA GLY A 220 9.19 7.89 -9.63
C GLY A 220 10.61 8.41 -9.35
N ARG A 221 11.56 7.54 -8.94
CA ARG A 221 12.98 7.90 -8.97
C ARG A 221 13.55 7.73 -10.37
N THR A 222 14.36 8.69 -10.81
CA THR A 222 15.08 8.62 -12.08
C THR A 222 16.13 7.50 -12.02
N GLN A 223 16.20 6.69 -13.08
CA GLN A 223 17.33 5.80 -13.31
C GLN A 223 18.53 6.67 -13.71
N PHE A 224 19.70 6.38 -13.16
CA PHE A 224 20.96 7.05 -13.47
C PHE A 224 21.89 6.08 -14.19
#